data_AF-A0A419GTI8-F1
#
_entry.id   AF-A0A419GTI8-F1
#
_cell.length_a   1.000
_cell.length_b   1.000
_cell.length_c   1.000
_cell.angle_alpha   90.00
_cell.angle_beta   90.00
_cell.angle_gamma   90.00
#
_symmetry.space_group_name_H-M   'P 1'
#
loop_
_entity.id
_entity.type
_entity.pdbx_description
1 polymer ?
#
loop_
_entity_poly.entity_id
_entity_poly.type
_entity_poly.pdbx_seq_one_letter_code
_entity_poly.pdbx_strand_id
1 'polypeptide(L)'
;MVRNTTVKKIIEASVLMVATCCLSLLLSTKTASGGAWEQAVGISGGGYGNVPPVSNPECVEGCDFEDPDDDDSDSRSSSHRTPSGPSPEEREKNRVNAMNSANEKGIRCFQQKDWSCAVRSFEKALQYSPYNPTLVKNLNRAREEALREQAGYGFDTPGSQSGSLPRPAPAYNPFQTYKEPVITSANRTPAISALENIKTTLKKKRDDTQTKIAELQKDPVKNEKEIVTVKKEMNDLKNQENFLNFSIEVELKKAPDVQNNSRR
;
A
#
# COMPACT_ATOMS: atom_id res chain seq x y z
N MET A 1 -6.24 -20.98 -72.29
CA MET A 1 -6.52 -21.61 -70.98
C MET A 1 -5.33 -21.57 -69.99
N VAL A 2 -4.44 -20.56 -70.01
CA VAL A 2 -3.19 -20.57 -69.20
C VAL A 2 -3.10 -19.43 -68.16
N ARG A 3 -4.09 -18.53 -68.06
CA ARG A 3 -4.01 -17.35 -67.18
C ARG A 3 -4.60 -17.53 -65.76
N ASN A 4 -5.15 -18.69 -65.43
CA ASN A 4 -5.88 -18.87 -64.17
C ASN A 4 -5.08 -19.53 -63.03
N THR A 5 -3.90 -20.08 -63.31
CA THR A 5 -3.07 -20.77 -62.31
C THR A 5 -2.20 -19.81 -61.49
N THR A 6 -1.79 -18.68 -62.08
CA THR A 6 -0.91 -17.71 -61.42
C THR A 6 -1.64 -16.90 -60.34
N VAL A 7 -2.88 -16.50 -60.60
CA VAL A 7 -3.69 -15.72 -59.64
C VAL A 7 -4.01 -16.55 -58.39
N LYS A 8 -4.29 -17.85 -58.56
CA LYS A 8 -4.57 -18.76 -57.44
C LYS A 8 -3.36 -18.92 -56.51
N LYS A 9 -2.14 -19.01 -57.06
CA LYS A 9 -0.90 -19.11 -56.28
C LYS A 9 -0.59 -17.83 -55.48
N ILE A 10 -0.93 -16.66 -56.01
CA ILE A 10 -0.72 -15.38 -55.32
C ILE A 10 -1.70 -15.23 -54.13
N ILE A 11 -2.95 -15.67 -54.30
CA ILE A 11 -3.95 -15.62 -53.22
C ILE A 11 -3.60 -16.61 -52.10
N GLU A 12 -3.19 -17.84 -52.43
CA GLU A 12 -2.77 -18.84 -51.43
C GLU A 12 -1.53 -18.39 -50.63
N ALA A 13 -0.55 -17.76 -51.29
CA ALA A 13 0.62 -17.21 -50.61
C ALA A 13 0.27 -16.05 -49.66
N SER A 14 -0.71 -15.22 -50.02
CA SER A 14 -1.14 -14.07 -49.22
C SER A 14 -1.89 -14.51 -47.95
N VAL A 15 -2.74 -15.54 -48.04
CA VAL A 15 -3.47 -16.09 -46.89
C VAL A 15 -2.53 -16.76 -45.89
N LEU A 16 -1.50 -17.47 -46.38
CA LEU A 16 -0.49 -18.09 -45.53
C LEU A 16 0.35 -17.06 -44.77
N MET A 17 0.68 -15.91 -45.39
CA MET A 17 1.47 -14.85 -44.75
C MET A 17 0.68 -14.12 -43.65
N VAL A 18 -0.62 -13.88 -43.86
CA VAL A 18 -1.49 -13.27 -42.82
C VAL A 18 -1.72 -14.24 -41.64
N ALA A 19 -1.89 -15.54 -41.92
CA ALA A 19 -2.08 -16.54 -40.87
C ALA A 19 -0.83 -16.71 -39.97
N THR A 20 0.37 -16.65 -40.54
CA THR A 20 1.62 -16.74 -39.76
C THR A 20 1.90 -15.46 -38.96
N CYS A 21 1.48 -14.29 -39.46
CA CYS A 21 1.58 -13.04 -38.70
C CYS A 21 0.64 -13.02 -37.48
N CYS A 22 -0.59 -13.54 -37.62
CA CYS A 22 -1.54 -13.64 -36.50
C CYS A 22 -1.13 -14.66 -35.42
N LEU A 23 -0.49 -15.76 -35.79
CA LEU A 23 -0.04 -16.76 -34.82
C LEU A 23 1.15 -16.26 -33.98
N SER A 24 1.95 -15.35 -34.53
CA SER A 24 3.10 -14.73 -33.84
C SER A 24 2.65 -13.69 -32.78
N LEU A 25 1.49 -13.05 -32.96
CA LEU A 25 0.93 -12.13 -31.96
C LEU A 25 0.24 -12.85 -30.79
N LEU A 26 -0.24 -14.08 -30.97
CA LEU A 26 -0.91 -14.82 -29.90
C LEU A 26 0.05 -15.53 -28.93
N LEU A 27 1.31 -15.73 -29.31
CA LEU A 27 2.33 -16.35 -28.45
C LEU A 27 3.17 -15.34 -27.64
N SER A 28 2.89 -14.03 -27.75
CA SER A 28 3.66 -12.96 -27.07
C SER A 28 2.85 -12.15 -26.04
N THR A 29 1.91 -12.79 -25.32
CA THR A 29 1.15 -12.13 -24.22
C THR A 29 1.26 -12.84 -22.87
N LYS A 30 2.16 -13.81 -22.71
CA LYS A 30 2.43 -14.43 -21.40
C LYS A 30 3.88 -14.21 -20.97
N THR A 31 4.24 -12.96 -20.70
CA THR A 31 5.27 -12.59 -19.71
C THR A 31 5.37 -11.06 -19.69
N ALA A 32 5.49 -10.48 -18.48
CA ALA A 32 5.71 -9.05 -18.22
C ALA A 32 4.47 -8.11 -18.25
N SER A 33 3.49 -8.37 -17.38
CA SER A 33 2.69 -7.28 -16.78
C SER A 33 2.21 -7.62 -15.36
N GLY A 34 3.13 -8.09 -14.52
CA GLY A 34 2.90 -8.20 -13.08
C GLY A 34 4.22 -8.07 -12.35
N GLY A 35 4.42 -6.96 -11.63
CA GLY A 35 5.45 -6.89 -10.58
C GLY A 35 6.56 -5.84 -10.69
N ALA A 36 6.39 -4.71 -11.40
CA ALA A 36 7.40 -3.64 -11.43
C ALA A 36 6.97 -2.29 -10.82
N TRP A 37 5.74 -2.15 -10.31
CA TRP A 37 5.28 -0.91 -9.66
C TRP A 37 5.02 -1.05 -8.15
N GLU A 38 5.28 -2.23 -7.57
CA GLU A 38 5.06 -2.51 -6.14
C GLU A 38 6.30 -2.24 -5.26
N GLN A 39 7.30 -1.49 -5.76
CA GLN A 39 8.49 -1.12 -4.98
C GLN A 39 8.57 0.35 -4.55
N ALA A 40 7.58 1.20 -4.88
CA ALA A 40 7.69 2.65 -4.65
C ALA A 40 6.80 3.23 -3.55
N VAL A 41 6.03 2.44 -2.80
CA VAL A 41 5.16 2.95 -1.69
C VAL A 41 5.48 2.34 -0.32
N GLY A 42 6.70 1.83 -0.16
CA GLY A 42 7.20 1.20 1.07
C GLY A 42 8.35 1.96 1.72
N ILE A 43 8.39 3.29 1.66
CA ILE A 43 9.32 4.11 2.45
C ILE A 43 8.50 4.94 3.44
N SER A 44 7.88 4.24 4.39
CA SER A 44 7.79 4.78 5.75
C SER A 44 8.63 3.84 6.60
N GLY A 45 9.85 4.30 6.91
CA GLY A 45 10.80 3.59 7.74
C GLY A 45 10.23 3.38 9.14
N GLY A 46 9.61 2.24 9.36
CA GLY A 46 9.54 1.61 10.67
C GLY A 46 10.70 0.63 10.73
N GLY A 47 11.86 1.10 11.19
CA GLY A 47 12.99 0.22 11.47
C GLY A 47 12.54 -0.89 12.41
N TYR A 48 12.55 -2.13 11.92
CA TYR A 48 12.59 -3.30 12.78
C TYR A 48 13.95 -3.26 13.47
N GLY A 49 14.04 -2.50 14.55
CA GLY A 49 15.07 -2.72 15.54
C GLY A 49 14.95 -4.17 15.95
N ASN A 50 16.03 -4.94 15.73
CA ASN A 50 16.24 -6.18 16.44
C ASN A 50 15.97 -5.88 17.92
N VAL A 51 14.86 -6.37 18.45
CA VAL A 51 14.69 -6.44 19.90
C VAL A 51 15.66 -7.53 20.31
N PRO A 52 16.79 -7.20 20.97
CA PRO A 52 17.69 -8.24 21.45
C PRO A 52 16.89 -9.19 22.36
N PRO A 53 17.26 -10.47 22.44
CA PRO A 53 16.67 -11.37 23.43
C PRO A 53 16.76 -10.68 24.78
N VAL A 54 15.64 -10.63 25.50
CA VAL A 54 15.53 -10.02 26.83
C VAL A 54 16.62 -10.67 27.69
N SER A 55 17.72 -9.96 27.83
CA SER A 55 18.72 -10.24 28.85
C SER A 55 17.97 -10.08 30.16
N ASN A 56 18.18 -11.02 31.09
CA ASN A 56 17.69 -10.92 32.47
C ASN A 56 17.69 -9.46 32.93
N PRO A 57 16.62 -8.97 33.58
CA PRO A 57 16.67 -7.63 34.15
C PRO A 57 17.91 -7.56 35.05
N GLU A 58 18.86 -6.72 34.64
CA GLU A 58 19.93 -6.24 35.48
C GLU A 58 19.27 -5.79 36.78
N CYS A 59 19.66 -6.45 37.86
CA CYS A 59 19.33 -6.00 39.19
C CYS A 59 19.91 -4.59 39.30
N VAL A 60 19.03 -3.59 39.38
CA VAL A 60 19.44 -2.20 39.60
C VAL A 60 20.27 -2.19 40.88
N GLU A 61 21.55 -1.92 40.70
CA GLU A 61 22.55 -1.68 41.72
C GLU A 61 22.03 -0.65 42.73
N GLY A 62 21.99 -1.09 43.99
CA GLY A 62 21.50 -0.30 45.10
C GLY A 62 21.55 -1.07 46.42
N CYS A 63 22.54 -1.97 46.56
CA CYS A 63 22.87 -2.61 47.82
C CYS A 63 24.35 -2.30 48.13
N ASP A 64 24.65 -1.01 48.31
CA ASP A 64 25.83 -0.61 49.09
C ASP A 64 25.57 -1.07 50.53
N PHE A 65 26.07 -2.26 50.87
CA PHE A 65 26.26 -2.69 52.25
C PHE A 65 27.77 -2.81 52.42
N GLU A 66 28.33 -1.80 53.09
CA GLU A 66 29.75 -1.69 53.39
C GLU A 66 30.24 -2.96 54.10
N ASP A 67 31.37 -3.47 53.63
CA ASP A 67 32.13 -4.56 54.23
C ASP A 67 32.49 -4.27 55.70
N PRO A 68 32.35 -5.25 56.60
CA PRO A 68 33.31 -5.45 57.66
C PRO A 68 34.13 -6.70 57.37
N ASP A 69 35.44 -6.47 57.27
CA ASP A 69 36.49 -7.47 57.25
C ASP A 69 36.33 -8.52 58.36
N ASP A 70 36.95 -9.68 58.10
CA ASP A 70 37.28 -10.76 59.04
C ASP A 70 36.13 -11.70 59.46
N ASP A 71 36.12 -12.91 58.88
CA ASP A 71 36.67 -14.07 59.60
C ASP A 71 36.56 -15.36 58.76
N ASP A 72 37.61 -16.16 58.83
CA ASP A 72 37.67 -17.54 58.37
C ASP A 72 36.45 -18.35 58.86
N SER A 73 35.79 -19.10 57.97
CA SER A 73 35.37 -20.50 58.19
C SER A 73 34.26 -20.96 57.23
N ASP A 74 34.40 -22.22 56.82
CA ASP A 74 33.37 -23.10 56.27
C ASP A 74 32.90 -22.87 54.82
N SER A 75 33.64 -23.50 53.92
CA SER A 75 33.17 -24.01 52.62
C SER A 75 31.99 -24.98 52.77
N ARG A 76 30.82 -24.48 53.19
CA ARG A 76 29.55 -25.17 53.00
C ARG A 76 29.10 -24.87 51.59
N SER A 77 29.43 -25.79 50.69
CA SER A 77 28.81 -25.96 49.37
C SER A 77 27.30 -26.03 49.55
N SER A 78 26.67 -24.86 49.62
CA SER A 78 25.23 -24.70 49.65
C SER A 78 24.78 -25.05 48.24
N SER A 79 24.43 -26.33 48.05
CA SER A 79 23.79 -26.84 46.84
C SER A 79 22.51 -26.04 46.61
N HIS A 80 22.66 -24.88 45.98
CA HIS A 80 21.59 -24.05 45.47
C HIS A 80 20.85 -24.90 44.46
N ARG A 81 19.79 -25.56 44.93
CA ARG A 81 18.83 -26.22 44.07
C ARG A 81 18.20 -25.12 43.23
N THR A 82 18.70 -24.94 42.03
CA THR A 82 18.03 -24.12 41.02
C THR A 82 16.58 -24.59 40.94
N PRO A 83 15.60 -23.74 41.24
CA PRO A 83 14.20 -24.14 41.22
C PRO A 83 13.89 -24.67 39.82
N SER A 84 13.42 -25.92 39.76
CA SER A 84 12.93 -26.50 38.51
C SER A 84 11.79 -25.63 38.03
N GLY A 85 11.99 -24.92 36.91
CA GLY A 85 10.94 -24.13 36.29
C GLY A 85 9.73 -24.99 35.89
N PRO A 86 8.61 -24.36 35.50
CA PRO A 86 7.40 -25.08 35.14
C PRO A 86 7.66 -26.10 34.03
N SER A 87 6.95 -27.24 34.10
CA SER A 87 7.05 -28.29 33.08
C SER A 87 6.62 -27.76 31.71
N PRO A 88 7.06 -28.36 30.59
CA PRO A 88 6.62 -27.93 29.26
C PRO A 88 5.10 -27.91 29.09
N GLU A 89 4.40 -28.89 29.66
CA GLU A 89 2.93 -28.96 29.65
C GLU A 89 2.31 -27.79 30.43
N GLU A 90 2.87 -27.48 31.59
CA GLU A 90 2.41 -26.36 32.41
C GLU A 90 2.67 -25.01 31.73
N ARG A 91 3.80 -24.84 31.02
CA ARG A 91 4.09 -23.66 30.21
C ARG A 91 3.06 -23.49 29.09
N GLU A 92 2.70 -24.57 28.41
CA GLU A 92 1.71 -24.54 27.34
C GLU A 92 0.31 -24.20 27.89
N LYS A 93 -0.08 -24.81 29.01
CA LYS A 93 -1.32 -24.48 29.72
C LYS A 93 -1.37 -23.00 30.10
N ASN A 94 -0.27 -22.46 30.64
CA ASN A 94 -0.16 -21.05 31.00
C ASN A 94 -0.25 -20.14 29.77
N ARG A 95 0.37 -20.53 28.65
CA ARG A 95 0.27 -19.81 27.36
C ARG A 95 -1.16 -19.74 26.84
N VAL A 96 -1.87 -20.87 26.83
CA VAL A 96 -3.27 -20.96 26.36
C VAL A 96 -4.20 -20.15 27.28
N ASN A 97 -4.01 -20.24 28.59
CA ASN A 97 -4.79 -19.45 29.56
C ASN A 97 -4.58 -17.94 29.37
N ALA A 98 -3.34 -17.51 29.17
CA ALA A 98 -3.02 -16.10 28.92
C ALA A 98 -3.61 -15.59 27.59
N MET A 99 -3.55 -16.41 26.54
CA MET A 99 -4.19 -16.13 25.24
C MET A 99 -5.70 -15.95 25.38
N ASN A 100 -6.38 -16.90 26.03
CA ASN A 100 -7.83 -16.87 26.22
C ASN A 100 -8.27 -15.67 27.06
N SER A 101 -7.57 -15.40 28.16
CA SER A 101 -7.84 -14.24 29.02
C SER A 101 -7.70 -12.91 28.26
N ALA A 102 -6.66 -12.76 27.42
CA ALA A 102 -6.48 -11.58 26.58
C ALA A 102 -7.57 -11.45 25.50
N ASN A 103 -7.98 -12.56 24.88
CA ASN A 103 -9.05 -12.58 23.90
C ASN A 103 -10.40 -12.18 24.53
N GLU A 104 -10.76 -12.75 25.68
CA GLU A 104 -11.98 -12.40 26.41
C GLU A 104 -12.00 -10.92 26.82
N LYS A 105 -10.87 -10.39 27.28
CA LYS A 105 -10.73 -8.95 27.56
C LYS A 105 -10.96 -8.11 26.29
N GLY A 106 -10.39 -8.52 25.17
CA GLY A 106 -10.60 -7.86 23.88
C GLY A 106 -12.06 -7.85 23.44
N ILE A 107 -12.77 -8.98 23.61
CA ILE A 107 -14.21 -9.08 23.32
C ILE A 107 -15.02 -8.14 24.22
N ARG A 108 -14.72 -8.08 25.53
CA ARG A 108 -15.40 -7.15 26.44
C ARG A 108 -15.18 -5.69 26.05
N CYS A 109 -13.94 -5.30 25.75
CA CYS A 109 -13.64 -3.94 25.31
C CYS A 109 -14.30 -3.60 23.98
N PHE A 110 -14.35 -4.55 23.04
CA PHE A 110 -15.04 -4.38 21.76
C PHE A 110 -16.55 -4.17 21.95
N GLN A 111 -17.18 -4.94 22.84
CA GLN A 111 -18.61 -4.77 23.17
C GLN A 111 -18.91 -3.43 23.83
N GLN A 112 -17.97 -2.91 24.63
CA GLN A 112 -18.05 -1.59 25.26
C GLN A 112 -17.73 -0.43 24.31
N LYS A 113 -17.42 -0.71 23.04
CA LYS A 113 -16.94 0.26 22.05
C LYS A 113 -15.63 0.96 22.43
N ASP A 114 -14.87 0.41 23.37
CA ASP A 114 -13.49 0.84 23.63
C ASP A 114 -12.57 0.13 22.63
N TRP A 115 -12.53 0.67 21.41
CA TRP A 115 -11.75 0.10 20.31
C TRP A 115 -10.25 0.07 20.63
N SER A 116 -9.76 1.08 21.36
CA SER A 116 -8.36 1.16 21.78
C SER A 116 -7.97 0.01 22.73
N CYS A 117 -8.82 -0.31 23.71
CA CYS A 117 -8.61 -1.46 24.59
C CYS A 117 -8.74 -2.77 23.82
N ALA A 118 -9.71 -2.88 22.92
CA ALA A 118 -9.94 -4.09 22.13
C ALA A 118 -8.72 -4.44 21.28
N VAL A 119 -8.17 -3.47 20.53
CA VAL A 119 -6.97 -3.63 19.69
C VAL A 119 -5.79 -4.14 20.53
N ARG A 120 -5.44 -3.46 21.63
CA ARG A 120 -4.33 -3.87 22.51
C ARG A 120 -4.50 -5.28 23.07
N SER A 121 -5.73 -5.66 23.42
CA SER A 121 -6.02 -6.96 24.02
C SER A 121 -5.93 -8.09 22.99
N PHE A 122 -6.41 -7.87 21.76
CA PHE A 122 -6.28 -8.84 20.67
C PHE A 122 -4.82 -8.99 20.20
N GLU A 123 -4.05 -7.91 20.15
CA GLU A 123 -2.61 -7.97 19.88
C GLU A 123 -1.88 -8.80 20.94
N LYS A 124 -2.20 -8.61 22.22
CA LYS A 124 -1.65 -9.43 23.31
C LYS A 124 -2.02 -10.91 23.16
N ALA A 125 -3.24 -11.24 22.74
CA ALA A 125 -3.63 -12.62 22.47
C ALA A 125 -2.83 -13.24 21.31
N LEU A 126 -2.56 -12.47 20.25
CA LEU A 126 -1.75 -12.90 19.11
C LEU A 126 -0.28 -13.12 19.45
N GLN A 127 0.29 -12.45 20.45
CA GLN A 127 1.65 -12.74 20.93
C GLN A 127 1.79 -14.19 21.41
N TYR A 128 0.71 -14.77 21.95
CA TYR A 128 0.70 -16.17 22.36
C TYR A 128 0.42 -17.10 21.19
N SER A 129 -0.49 -16.75 20.26
CA SER A 129 -0.85 -17.59 19.10
C SER A 129 -0.92 -16.76 17.81
N PRO A 130 0.22 -16.55 17.12
CA PRO A 130 0.31 -15.61 15.98
C PRO A 130 -0.55 -15.99 14.78
N TYR A 131 -0.82 -17.28 14.59
CA TYR A 131 -1.51 -17.82 13.42
C TYR A 131 -2.99 -18.15 13.69
N ASN A 132 -3.55 -17.70 14.81
CA ASN A 132 -4.95 -17.95 15.12
C ASN A 132 -5.86 -17.09 14.23
N PRO A 133 -6.63 -17.67 13.29
CA PRO A 133 -7.41 -16.90 12.32
C PRO A 133 -8.55 -16.10 12.99
N THR A 134 -9.08 -16.58 14.12
CA THR A 134 -10.13 -15.89 14.88
C THR A 134 -9.60 -14.62 15.53
N LEU A 135 -8.40 -14.67 16.13
CA LEU A 135 -7.78 -13.49 16.73
C LEU A 135 -7.41 -12.43 15.69
N VAL A 136 -6.87 -12.85 14.53
CA VAL A 136 -6.59 -11.94 13.41
C VAL A 136 -7.87 -11.24 12.93
N LYS A 137 -8.96 -11.99 12.76
CA LYS A 137 -10.27 -11.44 12.37
C LYS A 137 -10.79 -10.44 13.41
N ASN A 138 -10.70 -10.77 14.70
CA ASN A 138 -11.14 -9.89 15.78
C ASN A 138 -10.32 -8.59 15.83
N LEU A 139 -8.99 -8.68 15.70
CA LEU A 139 -8.10 -7.52 15.65
C LEU A 139 -8.43 -6.60 14.47
N ASN A 140 -8.62 -7.15 13.27
CA ASN A 140 -8.94 -6.35 12.09
C ASN A 140 -10.26 -5.60 12.25
N ARG A 141 -11.29 -6.26 12.80
CA ARG A 141 -12.57 -5.60 13.11
C ARG A 141 -12.42 -4.48 14.14
N ALA A 142 -11.64 -4.69 15.19
CA ALA A 142 -11.38 -3.66 16.20
C ALA A 142 -10.64 -2.45 15.61
N ARG A 143 -9.66 -2.67 14.73
CA ARG A 143 -8.93 -1.60 14.03
C ARG A 143 -9.83 -0.82 13.07
N GLU A 144 -10.69 -1.50 12.32
CA GLU A 144 -11.65 -0.85 11.41
C GLU A 144 -12.61 0.06 12.18
N GLU A 145 -13.15 -0.40 13.31
CA GLU A 145 -14.03 0.42 14.16
C GLU A 145 -13.29 1.60 14.81
N ALA A 146 -12.04 1.39 15.25
CA ALA A 146 -11.20 2.47 15.77
C ALA A 146 -10.97 3.57 14.72
N LEU A 147 -10.66 3.18 13.47
CA LEU A 147 -10.49 4.12 12.36
C LEU A 147 -11.80 4.84 12.04
N ARG A 148 -12.93 4.13 12.07
CA ARG A 148 -14.26 4.71 11.83
C ARG A 148 -14.63 5.74 12.90
N GLU A 149 -14.34 5.46 14.17
CA GLU A 149 -14.53 6.41 15.27
C GLU A 149 -13.65 7.65 15.09
N GLN A 150 -12.35 7.47 14.81
CA GLN A 150 -11.43 8.59 14.56
C GLN A 150 -11.85 9.44 13.35
N ALA A 151 -12.31 8.81 12.27
CA ALA A 151 -12.83 9.51 11.10
C ALA A 151 -14.13 10.25 11.42
N GLY A 152 -14.99 9.70 12.29
CA GLY A 152 -16.19 10.38 12.81
C GLY A 152 -15.86 11.62 13.64
N TYR A 153 -14.79 11.58 14.45
CA TYR A 153 -14.29 12.76 15.17
C TYR A 153 -13.75 13.87 14.25
N GLY A 154 -13.48 13.57 12.98
CA GLY A 154 -12.86 14.48 12.01
C GLY A 154 -13.75 15.62 11.50
N PHE A 155 -15.01 15.73 11.90
CA PHE A 155 -15.88 16.83 11.47
C PHE A 155 -16.74 17.44 12.58
N ASP A 156 -16.94 16.73 13.68
CA ASP A 156 -17.70 17.20 14.85
C ASP A 156 -16.78 17.65 16.00
N THR A 157 -15.80 18.51 15.70
CA THR A 157 -15.21 19.28 16.80
C THR A 157 -16.34 20.12 17.41
N PRO A 158 -16.57 20.12 18.73
CA PRO A 158 -17.48 21.06 19.41
C PRO A 158 -16.90 22.48 19.40
N GLY A 159 -16.22 22.85 18.32
CA GLY A 159 -15.57 24.12 18.11
C GLY A 159 -16.63 25.20 18.26
N SER A 160 -16.54 25.94 19.35
CA SER A 160 -16.94 27.34 19.41
C SER A 160 -16.64 27.93 18.03
N GLN A 161 -17.68 28.43 17.32
CA GLN A 161 -17.58 28.94 15.95
C GLN A 161 -16.30 29.73 15.79
N SER A 162 -15.26 29.10 15.24
CA SER A 162 -13.91 29.66 15.21
C SER A 162 -13.80 30.57 14.01
N GLY A 163 -14.68 31.58 13.98
CA GLY A 163 -14.97 32.36 12.78
C GLY A 163 -15.48 31.50 11.63
N SER A 164 -16.14 32.15 10.68
CA SER A 164 -16.21 31.61 9.33
C SER A 164 -14.77 31.54 8.85
N LEU A 165 -14.22 30.35 8.58
CA LEU A 165 -13.07 30.29 7.69
C LEU A 165 -13.47 31.13 6.47
N PRO A 166 -12.67 32.14 6.06
CA PRO A 166 -12.98 32.88 4.86
C PRO A 166 -13.22 31.82 3.80
N ARG A 167 -14.42 31.83 3.20
CA ARG A 167 -14.73 30.95 2.06
C ARG A 167 -13.49 31.05 1.21
N PRO A 168 -12.74 29.94 0.97
CA PRO A 168 -11.59 30.03 0.11
C PRO A 168 -12.13 30.73 -1.12
N ALA A 169 -11.58 31.92 -1.43
CA ALA A 169 -11.89 32.58 -2.68
C ALA A 169 -11.85 31.46 -3.72
N PRO A 170 -12.81 31.33 -4.65
CA PRO A 170 -12.94 30.19 -5.56
C PRO A 170 -11.69 30.07 -6.43
N ALA A 171 -10.60 29.61 -5.83
CA ALA A 171 -9.27 29.43 -6.35
C ALA A 171 -9.23 28.04 -6.98
N TYR A 172 -10.08 27.14 -6.47
CA TYR A 172 -10.47 25.95 -7.16
C TYR A 172 -11.73 26.23 -7.95
N ASN A 173 -11.54 26.80 -9.15
CA ASN A 173 -12.55 26.62 -10.18
C ASN A 173 -12.55 25.10 -10.48
N PRO A 174 -13.61 24.33 -10.17
CA PRO A 174 -13.65 22.89 -10.49
C PRO A 174 -13.58 22.63 -12.01
N PHE A 175 -13.70 23.69 -12.81
CA PHE A 175 -13.49 23.71 -14.25
C PHE A 175 -12.11 24.22 -14.67
N GLN A 176 -11.16 24.46 -13.75
CA GLN A 176 -9.75 24.50 -14.10
C GLN A 176 -9.34 23.07 -14.47
N THR A 177 -9.71 22.68 -15.68
CA THR A 177 -9.07 21.62 -16.42
C THR A 177 -7.56 21.85 -16.29
N TYR A 178 -6.88 20.89 -15.68
CA TYR A 178 -5.43 20.92 -15.55
C TYR A 178 -4.84 21.31 -16.91
N LYS A 179 -4.21 22.47 -16.98
CA LYS A 179 -3.74 22.99 -18.27
C LYS A 179 -2.54 22.14 -18.65
N GLU A 180 -2.68 21.38 -19.73
CA GLU A 180 -1.60 20.54 -20.23
C GLU A 180 -0.35 21.43 -20.48
N PRO A 181 0.81 21.11 -19.87
CA PRO A 181 2.00 21.93 -20.02
C PRO A 181 2.42 21.96 -21.49
N VAL A 182 2.66 23.16 -22.02
CA VAL A 182 3.14 23.34 -23.40
C VAL A 182 4.65 23.13 -23.41
N ILE A 183 5.09 21.96 -23.88
CA ILE A 183 6.51 21.62 -24.02
C ILE A 183 7.00 22.15 -25.37
N THR A 184 7.96 23.08 -25.34
CA THR A 184 8.65 23.54 -26.55
C THR A 184 9.75 22.56 -26.95
N SER A 185 10.12 22.52 -28.23
CA SER A 185 11.21 21.64 -28.72
C SER A 185 12.54 21.88 -27.99
N ALA A 186 12.83 23.12 -27.60
CA ALA A 186 14.04 23.48 -26.85
C ALA A 186 14.09 22.86 -25.44
N ASN A 187 12.93 22.61 -24.83
CA ASN A 187 12.83 22.08 -23.46
C ASN A 187 12.59 20.57 -23.43
N ARG A 188 12.53 19.90 -24.59
CA ARG A 188 12.24 18.46 -24.69
C ARG A 188 13.52 17.66 -24.45
N THR A 189 13.74 17.28 -23.19
CA THR A 189 14.79 16.32 -22.83
C THR A 189 14.37 14.88 -23.20
N PRO A 190 15.31 13.91 -23.26
CA PRO A 190 14.97 12.50 -23.43
C PRO A 190 14.03 11.98 -22.33
N ALA A 191 14.19 12.45 -21.08
CA ALA A 191 13.32 12.10 -19.96
C ALA A 191 11.88 12.62 -20.18
N ILE A 192 11.73 13.88 -20.61
CA ILE A 192 10.41 14.45 -20.93
C ILE A 192 9.75 13.69 -22.09
N SER A 193 10.52 13.35 -23.13
CA SER A 193 10.02 12.54 -24.26
C SER A 193 9.50 11.18 -23.82
N ALA A 194 10.19 10.51 -22.88
CA ALA A 194 9.73 9.23 -22.33
C ALA A 194 8.41 9.39 -21.56
N LEU A 195 8.29 10.44 -20.74
CA LEU A 195 7.04 10.73 -20.01
C LEU A 195 5.88 11.06 -20.96
N GLU A 196 6.13 11.81 -22.04
CA GLU A 196 5.13 12.09 -23.09
C GLU A 196 4.63 10.79 -23.75
N ASN A 197 5.52 9.84 -24.04
CA ASN A 197 5.14 8.55 -24.64
C ASN A 197 4.28 7.69 -23.70
N ILE A 198 4.58 7.69 -22.40
CA ILE A 198 3.75 6.99 -21.41
C ILE A 198 2.38 7.67 -21.33
N LYS A 199 2.37 9.00 -21.30
CA LYS A 199 1.14 9.79 -21.24
C LYS A 199 0.23 9.57 -22.46
N THR A 200 0.78 9.53 -23.68
CA THR A 200 -0.03 9.24 -24.88
C THR A 200 -0.64 7.84 -24.84
N THR A 201 0.10 6.87 -24.30
CA THR A 201 -0.40 5.51 -24.08
C THR A 201 -1.55 5.48 -23.07
N LEU A 202 -1.44 6.21 -21.95
CA LEU A 202 -2.51 6.32 -20.97
C LEU A 202 -3.74 7.03 -21.53
N LYS A 203 -3.55 8.11 -22.29
CA LYS A 203 -4.64 8.86 -22.93
C LYS A 203 -5.45 7.96 -23.86
N LYS A 204 -4.76 7.16 -24.68
CA LYS A 204 -5.42 6.17 -25.53
C LYS A 204 -6.23 5.17 -24.71
N LYS A 205 -5.64 4.58 -23.67
CA LYS A 205 -6.35 3.65 -22.78
C LYS A 205 -7.59 4.28 -22.15
N ARG A 206 -7.47 5.52 -21.68
CA ARG A 206 -8.59 6.26 -21.08
C ARG A 206 -9.71 6.49 -22.10
N ASP A 207 -9.39 6.84 -23.34
CA ASP A 207 -10.37 7.04 -24.39
C ASP A 207 -11.07 5.71 -24.78
N ASP A 208 -10.31 4.60 -24.80
CA ASP A 208 -10.87 3.25 -24.98
C ASP A 208 -11.80 2.86 -23.81
N THR A 209 -11.37 3.08 -22.56
CA THR A 209 -12.17 2.86 -21.34
C THR A 209 -13.44 3.72 -21.35
N GLN A 210 -13.35 4.98 -21.78
CA GLN A 210 -14.49 5.89 -21.89
C GLN A 210 -15.50 5.38 -22.92
N THR A 211 -15.02 4.86 -24.06
CA THR A 211 -15.85 4.22 -25.08
C THR A 211 -16.54 2.98 -24.51
N LYS A 212 -15.81 2.15 -23.76
CA LYS A 212 -16.37 0.98 -23.07
C LYS A 212 -17.46 1.36 -22.06
N ILE A 213 -17.29 2.44 -21.30
CA ILE A 213 -18.34 2.95 -20.40
C ILE A 213 -19.59 3.32 -21.20
N ALA A 214 -19.43 4.05 -22.31
CA ALA A 214 -20.55 4.46 -23.15
C ALA A 214 -21.29 3.25 -23.78
N GLU A 215 -20.57 2.18 -24.12
CA GLU A 215 -21.17 0.93 -24.61
C GLU A 215 -21.93 0.19 -23.52
N LEU A 216 -21.35 0.02 -22.33
CA LEU A 216 -22.00 -0.66 -21.21
C LEU A 216 -23.25 0.10 -20.72
N GLN A 217 -23.25 1.42 -20.86
CA GLN A 217 -24.37 2.29 -20.53
C GLN A 217 -25.59 2.12 -21.45
N LYS A 218 -25.47 1.40 -22.58
CA LYS A 218 -26.63 1.06 -23.41
C LYS A 218 -27.63 0.15 -22.66
N ASP A 219 -27.14 -0.72 -21.78
CA ASP A 219 -27.94 -1.64 -20.95
C ASP A 219 -27.49 -1.63 -19.48
N PRO A 220 -27.79 -0.56 -18.71
CA PRO A 220 -27.19 -0.35 -17.39
C PRO A 220 -27.59 -1.41 -16.35
N VAL A 221 -28.82 -1.94 -16.44
CA VAL A 221 -29.34 -2.97 -15.50
C VAL A 221 -28.56 -4.27 -15.60
N LYS A 222 -28.11 -4.64 -16.81
CA LYS A 222 -27.35 -5.88 -17.04
C LYS A 222 -25.89 -5.73 -16.62
N ASN A 223 -25.34 -4.52 -16.72
CA ASN A 223 -23.90 -4.25 -16.65
C ASN A 223 -23.47 -3.46 -15.41
N GLU A 224 -24.32 -3.28 -14.41
CA GLU A 224 -24.07 -2.41 -13.25
C GLU A 224 -22.68 -2.63 -12.61
N LYS A 225 -22.36 -3.89 -12.29
CA LYS A 225 -21.07 -4.25 -11.66
C LYS A 225 -19.88 -3.92 -12.56
N GLU A 226 -20.01 -4.13 -13.87
CA GLU A 226 -18.95 -3.82 -14.83
C GLU A 226 -18.77 -2.32 -14.98
N ILE A 227 -19.87 -1.55 -15.05
CA ILE A 227 -19.84 -0.09 -15.12
C ILE A 227 -19.09 0.50 -13.91
N VAL A 228 -19.35 0.01 -12.69
CA VAL A 228 -18.64 0.46 -11.49
C VAL A 228 -17.15 0.15 -11.59
N THR A 229 -16.79 -1.05 -12.05
CA THR A 229 -15.39 -1.48 -12.20
C THR A 229 -14.65 -0.63 -13.23
N VAL A 230 -15.25 -0.41 -14.41
CA VAL A 230 -14.65 0.37 -15.50
C VAL A 230 -14.58 1.86 -15.14
N LYS A 231 -15.55 2.40 -14.39
CA LYS A 231 -15.47 3.77 -13.85
C LYS A 231 -14.33 3.93 -12.85
N LYS A 232 -14.09 2.94 -12.00
CA LYS A 232 -12.93 2.95 -11.10
C LYS A 232 -11.62 2.98 -11.89
N GLU A 233 -11.48 2.11 -12.89
CA GLU A 233 -10.32 2.08 -13.79
C GLU A 233 -10.10 3.44 -14.49
N MET A 234 -11.17 4.07 -14.99
CA MET A 234 -11.10 5.41 -15.58
C MET A 234 -10.57 6.46 -14.59
N ASN A 235 -10.97 6.42 -13.33
CA ASN A 235 -10.47 7.34 -12.30
C ASN A 235 -8.98 7.07 -12.00
N ASP A 236 -8.58 5.81 -11.94
CA ASP A 236 -7.18 5.43 -11.73
C ASP A 236 -6.29 5.94 -12.89
N LEU A 237 -6.76 5.81 -14.14
CA LEU A 237 -6.08 6.34 -15.33
C LEU A 237 -5.95 7.87 -15.27
N LYS A 238 -7.01 8.59 -14.88
CA LYS A 238 -6.97 10.06 -14.72
C LYS A 238 -5.95 10.49 -13.64
N ASN A 239 -5.87 9.76 -12.54
CA ASN A 239 -4.88 10.03 -11.49
C ASN A 239 -3.45 9.81 -11.99
N GLN A 240 -3.21 8.75 -12.77
CA GLN A 240 -1.91 8.52 -13.41
C GLN A 240 -1.54 9.61 -14.42
N GLU A 241 -2.50 10.07 -15.25
CA GLU A 241 -2.29 11.20 -16.16
C GLU A 241 -1.91 12.48 -15.41
N ASN A 242 -2.60 12.79 -14.31
CA ASN A 242 -2.30 13.95 -13.47
C ASN A 242 -0.90 13.85 -12.86
N PHE A 243 -0.50 12.66 -12.40
CA PHE A 243 0.85 12.42 -11.87
C PHE A 243 1.93 12.63 -12.95
N LEU A 244 1.69 12.18 -14.18
CA LEU A 244 2.62 12.42 -15.29
C LEU A 244 2.72 13.89 -15.67
N ASN A 245 1.61 14.64 -15.66
CA ASN A 245 1.63 16.08 -15.89
C ASN A 245 2.50 16.79 -14.86
N PHE A 246 2.33 16.47 -13.57
CA PHE A 246 3.16 16.98 -12.50
C PHE A 246 4.64 16.61 -12.71
N SER A 247 4.92 15.34 -13.07
CA SER A 247 6.29 14.87 -13.32
C SER A 247 6.96 15.62 -14.46
N ILE A 248 6.22 15.87 -15.55
CA ILE A 248 6.69 16.68 -16.67
C ILE A 248 7.01 18.11 -16.23
N GLU A 249 6.14 18.74 -15.42
CA GLU A 249 6.40 20.09 -14.90
C GLU A 249 7.63 20.15 -14.00
N VAL A 250 7.84 19.14 -13.16
CA VAL A 250 9.04 19.03 -12.32
C VAL A 250 10.28 18.89 -13.19
N GLU A 251 10.26 18.04 -14.23
CA GLU A 251 11.39 17.88 -15.14
C GLU A 251 11.66 19.15 -15.97
N LEU A 252 10.62 19.87 -16.40
CA LEU A 252 10.75 21.14 -17.10
C LEU A 252 11.46 22.20 -16.23
N LYS A 253 11.23 22.20 -14.91
CA LYS A 253 11.91 23.11 -13.97
C LYS A 253 13.37 22.73 -13.71
N LYS A 254 13.76 21.47 -13.96
CA LYS A 254 15.17 21.01 -13.84
C LYS A 254 16.00 21.35 -15.07
N ALA A 255 15.37 21.50 -16.23
CA ALA A 255 16.07 21.90 -17.44
C ALA A 255 16.72 23.27 -17.20
N PRO A 256 18.05 23.42 -17.36
CA PRO A 256 18.71 24.70 -17.16
C PRO A 256 18.06 25.73 -18.09
N ASP A 257 17.86 26.97 -17.60
CA ASP A 257 17.32 28.08 -18.39
C ASP A 257 18.18 28.31 -19.63
N VAL A 258 17.87 27.61 -20.73
CA VAL A 258 18.52 27.78 -22.03
C VAL A 258 18.33 29.24 -22.51
N GLN A 259 17.32 29.93 -21.99
CA GLN A 259 17.04 31.33 -22.32
C GLN A 259 18.05 32.34 -21.76
N ASN A 260 18.81 32.03 -20.69
CA ASN A 260 19.75 32.99 -20.10
C ASN A 260 21.15 32.98 -20.73
N ASN A 261 21.48 32.00 -21.59
CA ASN A 261 22.76 31.94 -22.29
C ASN A 261 22.77 32.61 -23.68
N SER A 262 21.64 33.11 -24.18
CA SER A 262 21.58 33.85 -25.46
C SER A 262 21.85 35.36 -25.31
N ARG A 263 22.08 35.87 -24.09
CA ARG A 263 22.30 37.30 -23.81
C ARG A 263 23.69 37.63 -23.24
N ARG A 264 24.63 36.68 -23.24
CA ARG A 264 26.05 36.90 -22.95
C ARG A 264 26.84 36.66 -24.22
#